data_AF-A0A553EVW2-F1
#
_entry.id   AF-A0A553EVW2-F1
#
_cell.length_a   1.000
_cell.length_b   1.000
_cell.length_c   1.000
_cell.angle_alpha   90.00
_cell.angle_beta   90.00
_cell.angle_gamma   90.00
#
_symmetry.space_group_name_H-M   'P 1'
#
loop_
_entity.id
_entity.type
_entity.pdbx_description
1 polymer ?
#
loop_
_entity_poly.entity_id
_entity_poly.type
_entity_poly.pdbx_seq_one_letter_code
_entity_poly.pdbx_strand_id
1 'polypeptide(L)' 'MEIVRSWREQKVMLKRRFAILCDQDFEFDEGKEEIMMNRLSSKLKKTRAELQFLFAELQTY' A
#
# COMPACT_ATOMS: atom_id res chain seq x y z
N MET A 1 -0.37 2.44 -24.21
CA MET A 1 0.05 3.27 -23.06
C MET A 1 -0.33 2.50 -21.82
N GLU A 2 0.62 2.09 -21.00
CA GLU A 2 0.30 1.56 -19.68
C GLU A 2 -0.13 2.73 -18.81
N ILE A 3 -1.44 2.85 -18.56
CA ILE A 3 -1.94 3.83 -17.61
C ILE A 3 -1.68 3.25 -16.23
N VAL A 4 -0.75 3.87 -15.52
CA VAL A 4 -0.35 3.45 -14.18
C VAL A 4 -1.16 4.25 -13.16
N ARG A 5 -1.78 3.59 -12.18
CA ARG A 5 -2.49 4.32 -11.11
C ARG A 5 -1.52 5.10 -10.24
N SER A 6 -1.94 6.28 -9.82
CA SER A 6 -1.17 7.11 -8.90
C SER A 6 -1.13 6.48 -7.50
N TRP A 7 -0.10 6.82 -6.71
CA TRP A 7 0.00 6.41 -5.31
C TRP A 7 -1.24 6.78 -4.50
N ARG A 8 -1.81 7.97 -4.76
CA ARG A 8 -3.03 8.44 -4.09
C ARG A 8 -4.23 7.53 -4.38
N GLU A 9 -4.39 7.07 -5.61
CA GLU A 9 -5.45 6.13 -5.99
C GLU A 9 -5.22 4.75 -5.35
N GLN A 10 -3.99 4.26 -5.36
CA GLN A 10 -3.65 2.99 -4.72
C GLN A 10 -3.99 3.01 -3.22
N LYS A 11 -3.65 4.09 -2.50
CA LYS A 11 -4.04 4.26 -1.08
C LYS A 11 -5.55 4.20 -0.88
N VAL A 12 -6.32 4.88 -1.73
CA VAL A 12 -7.78 4.87 -1.65
C VAL A 12 -8.33 3.46 -1.84
N MET A 13 -7.80 2.70 -2.81
CA MET A 13 -8.23 1.31 -3.04
C MET A 13 -7.85 0.38 -1.88
N LEU A 14 -6.65 0.54 -1.32
CA LEU A 14 -6.22 -0.19 -0.13
C LEU A 14 -7.15 0.07 1.06
N LYS A 15 -7.48 1.34 1.34
CA LYS A 15 -8.42 1.69 2.42
C LYS A 15 -9.84 1.14 2.18
N ARG A 16 -10.28 1.07 0.92
CA ARG A 16 -11.56 0.43 0.56
C ARG A 16 -11.53 -1.10 0.78
N ARG A 17 -10.41 -1.76 0.44
CA ARG A 17 -10.26 -3.22 0.59
C ARG A 17 -9.99 -3.63 2.04
N PHE A 18 -9.34 -2.78 2.82
CA PHE A 18 -8.96 -3.02 4.20
C PHE A 18 -9.40 -1.84 5.09
N ALA A 19 -10.59 -1.94 5.67
CA ALA A 19 -11.17 -0.90 6.53
C ALA A 19 -10.35 -0.60 7.80
N ILE A 20 -9.39 -1.48 8.15
CA ILE A 20 -8.45 -1.27 9.25
C ILE A 20 -7.37 -0.22 8.91
N LEU A 21 -7.15 0.08 7.63
CA LEU A 21 -6.16 1.05 7.19
C LEU A 21 -6.71 2.48 7.28
N CYS A 22 -5.88 3.39 7.79
CA CYS A 22 -6.11 4.82 7.82
C CYS A 22 -4.96 5.58 7.17
N ASP A 23 -5.09 6.90 7.00
CA ASP A 23 -4.07 7.71 6.33
C ASP A 23 -2.71 7.66 7.02
N GLN A 24 -2.69 7.56 8.35
CA GLN A 24 -1.46 7.45 9.16
C GLN A 24 -0.63 6.20 8.84
N ASP A 25 -1.27 5.12 8.36
CA ASP A 25 -0.53 3.91 7.97
C ASP A 25 0.32 4.12 6.72
N PHE A 26 0.06 5.18 5.96
CA PHE A 26 0.78 5.54 4.73
C PHE A 26 1.65 6.79 4.89
N GLU A 27 1.82 7.27 6.12
CA GLU A 27 2.70 8.39 6.45
C GLU A 27 4.09 7.87 6.82
N PHE A 28 5.11 8.45 6.19
CA PHE A 28 6.51 8.16 6.42
C PHE A 28 7.35 9.37 6.04
N ASP A 29 8.44 9.57 6.77
CA ASP A 29 9.46 10.54 6.37
C ASP A 29 10.24 9.99 5.16
N GLU A 30 10.84 10.89 4.38
CA GLU A 30 11.72 10.52 3.28
C GLU A 30 12.79 9.50 3.73
N GLY A 31 12.94 8.42 2.96
CA GLY A 31 13.83 7.31 3.30
C GLY A 31 13.28 6.29 4.32
N LYS A 32 12.09 6.50 4.91
CA LYS A 32 11.45 5.56 5.86
C LYS A 32 10.34 4.71 5.25
N GLU A 33 10.33 4.57 3.93
CA GLU A 33 9.36 3.76 3.19
C GLU A 33 9.31 2.31 3.68
N GLU A 34 10.46 1.73 4.00
CA GLU A 34 10.54 0.35 4.49
C GLU A 34 9.81 0.18 5.84
N ILE A 35 9.89 1.18 6.71
CA ILE A 35 9.21 1.16 8.01
C ILE A 35 7.69 1.22 7.83
N MET A 36 7.19 2.05 6.91
CA MET A 36 5.77 2.05 6.54
C MET A 36 5.36 0.67 6.00
N MET A 37 6.15 0.10 5.08
CA MET A 37 5.82 -1.18 4.49
C MET A 37 5.78 -2.32 5.51
N ASN A 38 6.70 -2.33 6.48
CA ASN A 38 6.69 -3.31 7.57
C ASN A 38 5.45 -3.15 8.46
N ARG A 39 5.04 -1.90 8.76
CA ARG A 39 3.79 -1.62 9.47
C ARG A 39 2.57 -2.14 8.70
N LEU A 40 2.48 -1.88 7.40
CA LEU A 40 1.40 -2.38 6.55
C LEU A 40 1.36 -3.91 6.51
N SER A 41 2.51 -4.57 6.31
CA SER A 41 2.60 -6.04 6.34
C SER A 41 2.12 -6.62 7.67
N SER A 42 2.54 -6.03 8.80
CA SER A 42 2.12 -6.48 10.13
C SER A 42 0.61 -6.28 10.35
N LYS A 43 0.09 -5.09 10.04
CA LYS A 43 -1.31 -4.72 10.24
C LYS A 43 -2.27 -5.54 9.38
N LEU A 44 -1.88 -5.84 8.14
CA LEU A 44 -2.64 -6.67 7.21
C LEU A 44 -2.40 -8.17 7.40
N LYS A 45 -1.48 -8.57 8.29
CA LYS A 45 -1.02 -9.96 8.48
C LYS A 45 -0.60 -10.61 7.15
N LYS A 46 0.16 -9.86 6.34
CA LYS A 46 0.66 -10.27 5.02
C LYS A 46 2.17 -10.27 4.99
N THR A 47 2.73 -11.23 4.28
CA THR A 47 4.15 -11.25 3.96
C THR A 47 4.53 -10.07 3.06
N ARG A 48 5.83 -9.77 2.98
CA ARG A 48 6.35 -8.70 2.11
C ARG A 48 5.98 -8.93 0.64
N ALA A 49 6.05 -10.19 0.20
CA ALA A 49 5.73 -10.60 -1.17
C ALA A 49 4.23 -10.41 -1.48
N GLU A 50 3.33 -10.83 -0.58
CA GLU A 50 1.89 -10.60 -0.75
C GLU A 50 1.53 -9.11 -0.77
N LEU A 51 2.21 -8.32 0.07
CA LEU A 51 2.00 -6.87 0.10
C LEU A 51 2.47 -6.23 -1.22
N GLN A 52 3.63 -6.63 -1.74
CA GLN A 52 4.12 -6.16 -3.05
C GLN A 52 3.19 -6.58 -4.19
N PHE A 53 2.72 -7.83 -4.19
CA PHE A 53 1.78 -8.30 -5.19
C PHE A 53 0.47 -7.50 -5.16
N LEU A 54 -0.02 -7.18 -3.96
CA LEU A 54 -1.21 -6.33 -3.79
C LEU A 54 -0.99 -4.92 -4.36
N PHE A 55 0.18 -4.30 -4.15
CA PHE A 55 0.48 -3.01 -4.76
C PHE A 55 0.58 -3.10 -6.28
N ALA A 56 1.22 -4.16 -6.81
CA ALA A 56 1.30 -4.40 -8.25
C ALA A 56 -0.07 -4.59 -8.88
N GLU A 57 -0.95 -5.38 -8.26
CA GLU A 57 -2.35 -5.59 -8.67
C GLU A 57 -3.11 -4.25 -8.76
N LEU A 58 -2.90 -3.36 -7.78
CA LEU A 58 -3.56 -2.05 -7.74
C LEU A 58 -2.94 -1.03 -8.72
N GLN A 59 -1.73 -1.28 -9.20
CA GLN A 59 -1.00 -0.37 -10.08
C GLN A 59 -1.47 -0.44 -11.53
N THR A 60 -1.90 -1.62 -11.98
CA THR A 60 -2.33 -1.89 -13.35
C THR A 60 -3.83 -1.71 -13.51
N TYR A 61 -4.25 -1.06 -14.60
CA TYR A 61 -5.66 -0.99 -15.01
C TYR A 61 -6.17 -2.33 -15.56
#